data_AF-A0A7S2A460-F1
#
_entry.id   AF-A0A7S2A460-F1
#
_cell.length_a   1.000
_cell.length_b   1.000
_cell.length_c   1.000
_cell.angle_alpha   90.00
_cell.angle_beta   90.00
_cell.angle_gamma   90.00
#
_symmetry.space_group_name_H-M   'P 1'
#
loop_
_entity.id
_entity.type
_entity.pdbx_description
1 polymer ?
#
loop_
_entity_poly.entity_id
_entity_poly.type
_entity_poly.pdbx_seq_one_letter_code
_entity_poly.pdbx_strand_id
1 'polypeptide(L)'
;MNNRYEHTQKTLLCAPTLREVPKDRISRLDLPSFGGGAAFVLRGFLSSAECQFYIDHAEELGMEDCGYKHSIRRADRTSAASSLVAERLFQRARPFLEANIDLIAAAAGRRVPLGFSRNLLGSTWYPTGLNETFRVCRYDAGGFFLPHHDGGFTRNRYDRSIKTLMIYLNDDFEGGATNFYCEKQRHYEPGDEGKVLHSFQPKAGDALIFNSKITHDGAMLLSGRKYIMRSEVMYSQEGYGGTCSSPPQKPVPPDHDIDWDPDDVDLK
;
A
#
# COMPACT_ATOMS: atom_id res chain seq x y z
N MET A 1 -22.60 -2.80 -7.70
CA MET A 1 -21.41 -2.10 -7.20
C MET A 1 -20.22 -3.00 -7.40
N ASN A 2 -19.42 -2.72 -8.43
CA ASN A 2 -18.32 -3.59 -8.87
C ASN A 2 -17.25 -3.69 -7.79
N ASN A 3 -16.87 -4.92 -7.46
CA ASN A 3 -15.65 -5.22 -6.72
C ASN A 3 -14.46 -4.59 -7.49
N ARG A 4 -13.82 -3.54 -6.96
CA ARG A 4 -12.73 -2.79 -7.63
C ARG A 4 -11.46 -3.61 -7.88
N TYR A 5 -11.50 -4.91 -7.59
CA TYR A 5 -10.39 -5.85 -7.68
C TYR A 5 -10.62 -6.97 -8.71
N GLU A 6 -11.77 -7.00 -9.38
CA GLU A 6 -12.07 -8.03 -10.38
C GLU A 6 -11.71 -7.57 -11.80
N HIS A 7 -10.68 -8.24 -12.34
CA HIS A 7 -10.32 -8.38 -13.76
C HIS A 7 -9.52 -7.26 -14.42
N THR A 8 -8.32 -6.97 -13.91
CA THR A 8 -7.28 -6.61 -14.90
C THR A 8 -6.92 -7.85 -15.71
N GLN A 9 -6.96 -7.75 -17.04
CA GLN A 9 -6.45 -8.80 -17.94
C GLN A 9 -4.92 -8.74 -18.08
N LYS A 10 -4.29 -7.69 -17.54
CA LYS A 10 -2.84 -7.47 -17.61
C LYS A 10 -2.14 -8.34 -16.56
N THR A 11 -1.04 -8.97 -16.97
CA THR A 11 -0.20 -9.80 -16.09
C THR A 11 1.13 -9.10 -15.86
N LEU A 12 1.54 -8.99 -14.58
CA LEU A 12 2.85 -8.47 -14.22
C LEU A 12 3.87 -9.61 -14.29
N LEU A 13 4.87 -9.49 -15.17
CA LEU A 13 5.92 -10.49 -15.27
C LEU A 13 6.86 -10.42 -14.06
N CYS A 14 7.38 -11.56 -13.65
CA CYS A 14 8.37 -11.62 -12.57
C CYS A 14 9.75 -11.31 -13.13
N ALA A 15 10.43 -10.29 -12.58
CA ALA A 15 11.79 -9.97 -13.00
C ALA A 15 12.70 -11.22 -12.85
N PRO A 16 13.58 -11.55 -13.82
CA PRO A 16 14.41 -12.75 -13.76
C PRO A 16 15.34 -12.83 -12.53
N THR A 17 15.69 -11.65 -12.01
CA THR A 17 16.53 -11.43 -10.82
C THR A 17 15.73 -11.37 -9.53
N LEU A 18 14.38 -11.32 -9.58
CA LEU A 18 13.50 -11.40 -8.41
C LEU A 18 13.45 -12.81 -7.83
N ARG A 19 14.60 -13.22 -7.29
CA ARG A 19 14.82 -14.48 -6.59
C ARG A 19 14.93 -14.19 -5.08
N GLU A 20 15.20 -15.24 -4.31
CA GLU A 20 15.59 -15.06 -2.90
C GLU A 20 16.79 -14.13 -2.82
N VAL A 21 16.59 -12.97 -2.19
CA VAL A 21 17.67 -12.03 -1.89
C VAL A 21 18.14 -12.34 -0.47
N PRO A 22 19.46 -12.49 -0.25
CA PRO A 22 20.02 -12.64 1.09
C PRO A 22 19.52 -11.52 2.02
N LYS A 23 18.97 -11.89 3.18
CA LYS A 23 18.33 -10.96 4.13
C LYS A 23 19.26 -9.80 4.55
N ASP A 24 20.56 -10.05 4.59
CA ASP A 24 21.62 -9.11 4.94
C ASP A 24 21.73 -7.91 3.99
N ARG A 25 21.14 -7.98 2.79
CA ARG A 25 21.08 -6.84 1.86
C ARG A 25 19.95 -5.86 2.15
N ILE A 26 18.98 -6.22 3.00
CA ILE A 26 17.81 -5.41 3.30
C ILE A 26 17.89 -4.90 4.73
N SER A 27 17.83 -3.59 4.91
CA SER A 27 17.78 -2.96 6.24
C SER A 27 16.39 -2.39 6.52
N ARG A 28 15.85 -2.71 7.69
CA ARG A 28 14.60 -2.13 8.20
C ARG A 28 14.90 -0.83 8.96
N LEU A 29 14.16 0.22 8.63
CA LEU A 29 14.15 1.51 9.33
C LEU A 29 12.72 1.84 9.74
N ASP A 30 12.43 1.77 11.05
CA ASP A 30 11.14 2.18 11.59
C ASP A 30 10.97 3.70 11.56
N LEU A 31 9.77 4.16 11.17
CA LEU A 31 9.44 5.58 11.19
C LEU A 31 8.99 5.97 12.62
N PRO A 32 9.73 6.84 13.32
CA PRO A 32 9.62 6.99 14.78
C PRO A 32 8.26 7.50 15.26
N SER A 33 7.53 8.26 14.43
CA SER A 33 6.27 8.90 14.79
C SER A 33 5.08 7.93 14.93
N PHE A 34 5.21 6.67 14.48
CA PHE A 34 4.07 5.74 14.38
C PHE A 34 4.10 4.62 15.42
N GLY A 35 5.30 4.17 15.83
CA GLY A 35 5.51 3.08 16.79
C GLY A 35 4.96 1.72 16.33
N GLY A 36 5.36 0.64 17.01
CA GLY A 36 4.73 -0.69 16.87
C GLY A 36 4.65 -1.26 15.45
N GLY A 37 5.63 -0.97 14.58
CA GLY A 37 5.63 -1.44 13.19
C GLY A 37 4.52 -0.85 12.31
N ALA A 38 3.88 0.23 12.74
CA ALA A 38 2.79 0.86 11.99
C ALA A 38 3.26 1.55 10.70
N ALA A 39 4.52 1.98 10.63
CA ALA A 39 5.18 2.41 9.40
C ALA A 39 6.70 2.22 9.47
N PHE A 40 7.29 1.61 8.43
CA PHE A 40 8.72 1.37 8.33
C PHE A 40 9.14 1.20 6.87
N VAL A 41 10.44 1.34 6.61
CA VAL A 41 11.05 1.23 5.29
C VAL A 41 11.99 0.04 5.27
N LEU A 42 11.94 -0.75 4.20
CA LEU A 42 12.94 -1.74 3.84
C LEU A 42 13.83 -1.15 2.75
N ARG A 43 15.05 -0.76 3.09
CA ARG A 43 16.03 -0.23 2.14
C ARG A 43 16.67 -1.35 1.34
N GLY A 44 16.94 -1.10 0.06
CA GLY A 44 17.53 -2.10 -0.84
C GLY A 44 16.61 -3.30 -1.07
N PHE A 45 15.30 -3.11 -0.97
CA PHE A 45 14.31 -4.17 -1.13
C PHE A 45 14.26 -4.70 -2.56
N LEU A 46 14.33 -3.80 -3.56
CA LEU A 46 14.64 -4.14 -4.94
C LEU A 46 16.02 -3.61 -5.34
N SER A 47 16.67 -4.31 -6.25
CA SER A 47 17.85 -3.83 -6.97
C SER A 47 17.45 -2.89 -8.10
N SER A 48 18.38 -2.04 -8.55
CA SER A 48 18.15 -1.13 -9.69
C SER A 48 17.70 -1.86 -10.97
N ALA A 49 18.19 -3.09 -11.20
CA ALA A 49 17.76 -3.90 -12.35
C ALA A 49 16.31 -4.40 -12.21
N GLU A 50 15.89 -4.82 -11.02
CA GLU A 50 14.50 -5.20 -10.76
C GLU A 50 13.57 -3.97 -10.87
N CYS A 51 14.01 -2.82 -10.35
CA CYS A 51 13.31 -1.55 -10.49
C CYS A 51 13.07 -1.18 -11.95
N GLN A 52 14.13 -1.15 -12.77
CA GLN A 52 14.03 -0.81 -14.19
C GLN A 52 13.11 -1.80 -14.93
N PHE A 53 13.24 -3.09 -14.65
CA PHE A 53 12.37 -4.11 -15.24
C PHE A 53 10.87 -3.82 -14.99
N TYR A 54 10.49 -3.43 -13.77
CA TYR A 54 9.09 -3.10 -13.48
C TYR A 54 8.63 -1.77 -14.07
N ILE A 55 9.54 -0.82 -14.29
CA ILE A 55 9.23 0.42 -15.03
C ILE A 55 8.93 0.08 -16.49
N ASP A 56 9.83 -0.63 -17.16
CA ASP A 56 9.70 -0.98 -18.57
C ASP A 56 8.45 -1.82 -18.81
N HIS A 57 8.22 -2.85 -17.99
CA HIS A 57 7.04 -3.71 -18.11
C HIS A 57 5.73 -2.95 -17.87
N ALA A 58 5.71 -1.96 -16.96
CA ALA A 58 4.52 -1.16 -16.73
C ALA A 58 4.20 -0.25 -17.94
N GLU A 59 5.22 0.33 -18.57
CA GLU A 59 5.07 1.10 -19.81
C GLU A 59 4.57 0.22 -20.96
N GLU A 60 5.12 -0.99 -21.13
CA GLU A 60 4.67 -1.97 -22.12
C GLU A 60 3.20 -2.40 -21.92
N LEU A 61 2.80 -2.57 -20.66
CA LEU A 61 1.42 -2.87 -20.29
C LEU A 61 0.45 -1.71 -20.57
N GLY A 62 0.94 -0.51 -20.89
CA GLY A 62 0.16 0.69 -21.12
C GLY A 62 -0.24 1.37 -19.81
N MET A 63 0.29 2.58 -19.62
CA MET A 63 -0.01 3.48 -18.50
C MET A 63 -1.11 4.46 -18.91
N GLU A 64 -2.15 4.58 -18.10
CA GLU A 64 -3.33 5.41 -18.39
C GLU A 64 -3.68 6.29 -17.19
N ASP A 65 -4.39 7.39 -17.43
CA ASP A 65 -4.85 8.27 -16.35
C ASP A 65 -5.59 7.46 -15.26
N CYS A 66 -5.28 7.77 -14.00
CA CYS A 66 -5.80 7.00 -12.86
C CYS A 66 -7.32 7.11 -12.65
N GLY A 67 -8.02 7.99 -13.38
CA GLY A 67 -9.48 8.17 -13.37
C GLY A 67 -10.00 9.04 -12.23
N TYR A 68 -9.12 9.75 -11.52
CA TYR A 68 -9.48 10.65 -10.43
C TYR A 68 -9.70 12.07 -10.96
N LYS A 69 -10.45 12.89 -10.22
CA LYS A 69 -10.45 14.35 -10.45
C LYS A 69 -9.01 14.85 -10.33
N HIS A 70 -8.51 15.59 -11.32
CA HIS A 70 -7.13 16.11 -11.35
C HIS A 70 -6.83 17.15 -10.25
N SER A 71 -7.85 17.64 -9.55
CA SER A 71 -7.68 18.42 -8.33
C SER A 71 -7.26 17.56 -7.12
N ILE A 72 -7.54 16.25 -7.16
CA ILE A 72 -7.25 15.30 -6.08
C ILE A 72 -5.99 14.48 -6.39
N ARG A 73 -5.86 14.00 -7.62
CA ARG A 73 -4.75 13.16 -8.04
C ARG A 73 -4.43 13.39 -9.51
N ARG A 74 -3.13 13.51 -9.81
CA ARG A 74 -2.60 13.57 -11.17
C ARG A 74 -1.49 12.53 -11.29
N ALA A 75 -1.83 11.41 -11.91
CA ALA A 75 -0.93 10.29 -12.12
C ALA A 75 -1.51 9.37 -13.18
N ASP A 76 -0.62 8.69 -13.90
CA ASP A 76 -0.99 7.54 -14.69
C ASP A 76 -0.77 6.26 -13.88
N ARG A 77 -1.46 5.19 -14.27
CA ARG A 77 -1.40 3.89 -13.63
C ARG A 77 -1.62 2.78 -14.65
N THR A 78 -0.96 1.66 -14.43
CA THR A 78 -1.39 0.36 -14.93
C THR A 78 -1.63 -0.57 -13.74
N SER A 79 -2.65 -1.41 -13.83
CA SER A 79 -2.97 -2.42 -12.84
C SER A 79 -2.75 -3.78 -13.47
N ALA A 80 -2.03 -4.68 -12.80
CA ALA A 80 -1.72 -6.01 -13.32
C ALA A 80 -1.68 -7.04 -12.20
N ALA A 81 -2.10 -8.27 -12.49
CA ALA A 81 -2.09 -9.38 -11.52
C ALA A 81 -0.82 -10.23 -11.66
N SER A 82 -0.30 -10.76 -10.55
CA SER A 82 0.78 -11.76 -10.56
C SER A 82 0.96 -12.43 -9.19
N SER A 83 0.49 -13.68 -9.06
CA SER A 83 0.71 -14.50 -7.86
C SER A 83 2.21 -14.75 -7.61
N LEU A 84 3.00 -14.94 -8.67
CA LEU A 84 4.43 -15.19 -8.55
C LEU A 84 5.18 -13.98 -7.98
N VAL A 85 4.91 -12.77 -8.48
CA VAL A 85 5.52 -11.54 -7.94
C VAL A 85 5.08 -11.32 -6.50
N ALA A 86 3.79 -11.53 -6.19
CA ALA A 86 3.26 -11.44 -4.84
C ALA A 86 3.96 -12.40 -3.86
N GLU A 87 4.13 -13.66 -4.24
CA GLU A 87 4.83 -14.66 -3.45
C GLU A 87 6.29 -14.25 -3.18
N ARG A 88 7.03 -13.86 -4.22
CA ARG A 88 8.47 -13.51 -4.12
C ARG A 88 8.72 -12.26 -3.28
N LEU A 89 7.92 -11.22 -3.49
CA LEU A 89 8.03 -10.00 -2.68
C LEU A 89 7.58 -10.24 -1.24
N PHE A 90 6.56 -11.07 -1.01
CA PHE A 90 6.17 -11.46 0.34
C PHE A 90 7.28 -12.22 1.06
N GLN A 91 7.88 -13.24 0.42
CA GLN A 91 9.01 -13.99 0.98
C GLN A 91 10.16 -13.06 1.38
N ARG A 92 10.45 -12.05 0.56
CA ARG A 92 11.49 -11.04 0.83
C ARG A 92 11.14 -10.13 2.01
N ALA A 93 9.87 -9.72 2.15
CA ALA A 93 9.41 -8.84 3.23
C ALA A 93 9.14 -9.58 4.55
N ARG A 94 8.77 -10.87 4.50
CA ARG A 94 8.30 -11.66 5.66
C ARG A 94 9.22 -11.61 6.87
N PRO A 95 10.57 -11.70 6.75
CA PRO A 95 11.48 -11.67 7.90
C PRO A 95 11.53 -10.32 8.63
N PHE A 96 10.91 -9.29 8.06
CA PHE A 96 10.85 -7.94 8.62
C PHE A 96 9.44 -7.53 9.02
N LEU A 97 8.42 -8.34 8.73
CA LEU A 97 7.06 -8.14 9.24
C LEU A 97 6.95 -8.70 10.66
N GLU A 98 6.09 -8.10 11.47
CA GLU A 98 5.73 -8.69 12.76
C GLU A 98 5.20 -10.12 12.57
N ALA A 99 5.45 -11.00 13.55
CA ALA A 99 4.97 -12.38 13.48
C ALA A 99 3.44 -12.42 13.39
N ASN A 100 2.79 -11.54 14.16
CA ASN A 100 1.36 -11.26 14.17
C ASN A 100 1.11 -9.81 14.56
N ILE A 101 -0.14 -9.38 14.40
CA ILE A 101 -0.69 -8.17 14.98
C ILE A 101 -1.71 -8.63 16.03
N ASP A 102 -1.33 -8.55 17.31
CA ASP A 102 -2.22 -8.84 18.44
C ASP A 102 -2.98 -7.58 18.85
N LEU A 103 -4.29 -7.57 18.58
CA LEU A 103 -5.21 -6.50 18.96
C LEU A 103 -6.15 -6.91 20.10
N ILE A 104 -5.87 -8.00 20.82
CA ILE A 104 -6.66 -8.46 21.96
C ILE A 104 -6.51 -7.47 23.12
N ALA A 105 -5.27 -7.14 23.49
CA ALA A 105 -4.99 -6.24 24.62
C ALA A 105 -5.36 -4.77 24.31
N ALA A 106 -5.42 -4.40 23.03
CA ALA A 106 -5.84 -3.08 22.56
C ALA A 106 -7.33 -2.79 22.88
N ALA A 107 -8.17 -3.85 22.98
CA ALA A 107 -9.56 -3.72 23.41
C ALA A 107 -9.70 -3.42 24.92
N ALA A 108 -8.66 -3.66 25.72
CA ALA A 108 -8.65 -3.49 27.17
C ALA A 108 -8.01 -2.16 27.64
N GLY A 109 -8.00 -1.13 26.78
CA GLY A 109 -7.53 0.22 27.15
C GLY A 109 -6.04 0.50 26.89
N ARG A 110 -5.31 -0.40 26.20
CA ARG A 110 -3.96 -0.10 25.68
C ARG A 110 -4.05 0.67 24.35
N ARG A 111 -3.02 1.48 24.07
CA ARG A 111 -2.92 2.29 22.84
C ARG A 111 -2.81 1.37 21.62
N VAL A 112 -3.79 1.41 20.73
CA VAL A 112 -3.75 0.77 19.41
C VAL A 112 -2.68 1.50 18.58
N PRO A 113 -1.82 0.80 17.80
CA PRO A 113 -0.93 1.49 16.87
C PRO A 113 -1.75 2.31 15.85
N LEU A 114 -1.17 3.38 15.30
CA LEU A 114 -1.88 4.29 14.40
C LEU A 114 -2.35 3.56 13.13
N GLY A 115 -3.53 3.89 12.60
CA GLY A 115 -4.03 3.35 11.33
C GLY A 115 -4.62 1.93 11.41
N PHE A 116 -5.00 1.45 12.59
CA PHE A 116 -5.82 0.24 12.72
C PHE A 116 -7.31 0.58 12.77
N SER A 117 -8.11 -0.14 11.98
CA SER A 117 -9.56 -0.02 12.08
C SER A 117 -10.08 -0.66 13.37
N ARG A 118 -11.06 -0.03 14.01
CA ARG A 118 -11.64 -0.49 15.29
C ARG A 118 -12.33 -1.85 15.15
N ASN A 119 -12.75 -2.23 13.95
CA ASN A 119 -13.35 -3.54 13.67
C ASN A 119 -12.36 -4.71 13.75
N LEU A 120 -11.05 -4.44 13.86
CA LEU A 120 -10.01 -5.46 14.03
C LEU A 120 -9.67 -5.71 15.51
N LEU A 121 -10.20 -4.92 16.44
CA LEU A 121 -9.92 -5.07 17.87
C LEU A 121 -10.46 -6.41 18.42
N GLY A 122 -9.79 -6.95 19.43
CA GLY A 122 -10.17 -8.22 20.06
C GLY A 122 -9.72 -9.46 19.28
N SER A 123 -8.75 -9.33 18.38
CA SER A 123 -8.29 -10.44 17.54
C SER A 123 -6.80 -10.37 17.20
N THR A 124 -6.24 -11.53 16.85
CA THR A 124 -4.85 -11.68 16.38
C THR A 124 -4.85 -11.92 14.88
N TRP A 125 -3.98 -11.23 14.14
CA TRP A 125 -3.88 -11.33 12.69
C TRP A 125 -2.47 -11.72 12.25
N TYR A 126 -2.36 -12.68 11.33
CA TYR A 126 -1.08 -13.18 10.82
C TYR A 126 -0.88 -12.79 9.36
N PRO A 127 0.29 -12.25 8.97
CA PRO A 127 0.56 -11.96 7.57
C PRO A 127 0.66 -13.26 6.77
N THR A 128 -0.09 -13.37 5.68
CA THR A 128 -0.21 -14.59 4.86
C THR A 128 0.33 -14.45 3.45
N GLY A 129 0.46 -13.22 2.93
CA GLY A 129 0.91 -12.97 1.57
C GLY A 129 0.83 -11.50 1.19
N LEU A 130 0.97 -11.23 -0.10
CA LEU A 130 0.55 -9.97 -0.71
C LEU A 130 -0.72 -10.17 -1.52
N ASN A 131 -1.47 -9.10 -1.74
CA ASN A 131 -2.48 -9.05 -2.78
C ASN A 131 -1.79 -9.28 -4.14
N GLU A 132 -2.39 -10.13 -4.97
CA GLU A 132 -1.84 -10.49 -6.27
C GLU A 132 -2.00 -9.35 -7.29
N THR A 133 -2.83 -8.35 -6.99
CA THR A 133 -3.02 -7.17 -7.84
C THR A 133 -2.01 -6.07 -7.49
N PHE A 134 -1.19 -5.71 -8.47
CA PHE A 134 -0.23 -4.62 -8.38
C PHE A 134 -0.75 -3.39 -9.12
N ARG A 135 -0.45 -2.22 -8.58
CA ARG A 135 -0.69 -0.92 -9.21
C ARG A 135 0.64 -0.24 -9.40
N VAL A 136 1.10 -0.16 -10.63
CA VAL A 136 2.28 0.65 -10.97
C VAL A 136 1.78 2.02 -11.37
N CYS A 137 2.24 3.07 -10.70
CA CYS A 137 1.85 4.45 -10.95
C CYS A 137 3.04 5.25 -11.45
N ARG A 138 2.78 6.14 -12.41
CA ARG A 138 3.73 7.12 -12.95
C ARG A 138 3.23 8.52 -12.63
N TYR A 139 4.12 9.36 -12.15
CA TYR A 139 3.89 10.78 -11.91
C TYR A 139 4.88 11.57 -12.76
N ASP A 140 4.37 12.46 -13.60
CA ASP A 140 5.16 13.49 -14.26
C ASP A 140 5.24 14.75 -13.39
N ALA A 141 6.08 15.71 -13.76
CA ALA A 141 6.15 17.01 -13.08
C ALA A 141 4.76 17.66 -12.97
N GLY A 142 4.42 18.17 -11.78
CA GLY A 142 3.09 18.63 -11.39
C GLY A 142 2.14 17.52 -10.93
N GLY A 143 2.55 16.26 -11.00
CA GLY A 143 1.81 15.10 -10.48
C GLY A 143 1.81 15.04 -8.95
N PHE A 144 0.70 14.62 -8.35
CA PHE A 144 0.53 14.49 -6.90
C PHE A 144 -0.65 13.56 -6.57
N PHE A 145 -0.82 13.26 -5.27
CA PHE A 145 -2.05 12.71 -4.73
C PHE A 145 -2.29 13.31 -3.34
N LEU A 146 -3.41 14.01 -3.15
CA LEU A 146 -3.76 14.66 -1.88
C LEU A 146 -3.87 13.66 -0.70
N PRO A 147 -3.73 14.15 0.55
CA PRO A 147 -3.96 13.39 1.77
C PRO A 147 -5.17 12.45 1.71
N HIS A 148 -4.97 11.16 1.98
CA HIS A 148 -5.99 10.13 1.92
C HIS A 148 -5.62 8.92 2.78
N HIS A 149 -6.56 7.97 2.88
CA HIS A 149 -6.26 6.58 3.25
C HIS A 149 -6.19 5.72 2.01
N ASP A 150 -5.35 4.70 2.04
CA ASP A 150 -5.34 3.71 0.97
C ASP A 150 -6.62 2.87 1.01
N GLY A 151 -7.14 2.55 -0.18
CA GLY A 151 -8.22 1.56 -0.32
C GLY A 151 -7.70 0.18 0.07
N GLY A 152 -8.34 -0.45 1.06
CA GLY A 152 -8.02 -1.82 1.45
C GLY A 152 -8.60 -2.85 0.48
N PHE A 153 -8.25 -4.11 0.72
CA PHE A 153 -8.83 -5.30 0.09
C PHE A 153 -9.34 -6.25 1.15
N THR A 154 -10.62 -6.63 1.06
CA THR A 154 -11.24 -7.61 1.95
C THR A 154 -11.66 -8.81 1.12
N ARG A 155 -10.99 -9.95 1.31
CA ARG A 155 -11.37 -11.21 0.65
C ARG A 155 -12.58 -11.81 1.36
N ASN A 156 -12.58 -11.79 2.68
CA ASN A 156 -13.71 -12.16 3.53
C ASN A 156 -13.52 -11.60 4.95
N ARG A 157 -14.40 -11.96 5.88
CA ARG A 157 -14.36 -11.47 7.27
C ARG A 157 -13.01 -11.73 7.96
N TYR A 158 -12.35 -12.85 7.63
CA TYR A 158 -11.16 -13.38 8.27
C TYR A 158 -9.88 -13.22 7.43
N ASP A 159 -9.95 -12.63 6.23
CA ASP A 159 -8.82 -12.45 5.31
C ASP A 159 -8.92 -11.10 4.60
N ARG A 160 -7.99 -10.20 4.90
CA ARG A 160 -7.98 -8.82 4.42
C ARG A 160 -6.59 -8.20 4.43
N SER A 161 -6.40 -7.14 3.67
CA SER A 161 -5.21 -6.30 3.78
C SER A 161 -5.26 -5.43 5.03
N ILE A 162 -4.11 -5.24 5.68
CA ILE A 162 -3.96 -4.29 6.80
C ILE A 162 -2.90 -3.23 6.49
N LYS A 163 -1.82 -3.61 5.81
CA LYS A 163 -0.72 -2.73 5.48
C LYS A 163 -0.61 -2.53 3.98
N THR A 164 -0.27 -1.33 3.57
CA THR A 164 0.19 -1.02 2.22
C THR A 164 1.66 -1.44 2.09
N LEU A 165 2.02 -2.04 0.95
CA LEU A 165 3.39 -2.16 0.47
C LEU A 165 3.56 -1.24 -0.74
N MET A 166 4.35 -0.19 -0.60
CA MET A 166 4.68 0.73 -1.69
C MET A 166 6.18 0.69 -1.98
N ILE A 167 6.53 0.29 -3.20
CA ILE A 167 7.91 0.16 -3.67
C ILE A 167 8.23 1.33 -4.60
N TYR A 168 9.31 2.04 -4.34
CA TYR A 168 9.77 3.14 -5.19
C TYR A 168 10.72 2.58 -6.24
N LEU A 169 10.41 2.80 -7.52
CA LEU A 169 11.15 2.20 -8.62
C LEU A 169 12.27 3.09 -9.15
N ASN A 170 12.27 4.38 -8.82
CA ASN A 170 13.34 5.31 -9.17
C ASN A 170 13.43 6.45 -8.14
N ASP A 171 14.45 7.30 -8.28
CA ASP A 171 14.72 8.43 -7.38
C ASP A 171 15.44 9.61 -8.06
N ASP A 172 15.47 9.63 -9.40
CA ASP A 172 15.98 10.70 -10.25
C ASP A 172 14.91 11.80 -10.49
N PHE A 173 14.38 12.34 -9.39
CA PHE A 173 13.36 13.40 -9.42
C PHE A 173 13.47 14.34 -8.21
N GLU A 174 12.86 15.53 -8.34
CA GLU A 174 12.75 16.51 -7.24
C GLU A 174 11.31 16.61 -6.72
N GLY A 175 11.16 16.82 -5.41
CA GLY A 175 9.86 16.74 -4.74
C GLY A 175 9.37 15.29 -4.63
N GLY A 176 8.05 15.10 -4.71
CA GLY A 176 7.47 13.76 -4.75
C GLY A 176 7.62 12.92 -3.47
N ALA A 177 7.87 13.54 -2.31
CA ALA A 177 7.90 12.84 -1.03
C ALA A 177 6.57 12.13 -0.72
N THR A 178 6.60 11.13 0.16
CA THR A 178 5.40 10.60 0.79
C THR A 178 5.29 11.21 2.18
N ASN A 179 4.32 12.10 2.39
CA ASN A 179 4.10 12.69 3.70
C ASN A 179 3.03 11.90 4.44
N PHE A 180 3.24 11.74 5.74
CA PHE A 180 2.29 11.16 6.66
C PHE A 180 1.82 12.23 7.63
N TYR A 181 0.53 12.25 7.92
CA TYR A 181 -0.12 13.28 8.71
C TYR A 181 -0.77 12.70 9.95
N CYS A 182 -1.01 13.55 10.95
CA CYS A 182 -1.90 13.22 12.05
C CYS A 182 -3.36 13.19 11.59
N GLU A 183 -4.24 12.58 12.39
CA GLU A 183 -5.68 12.41 12.10
C GLU A 183 -6.46 13.72 11.94
N LYS A 184 -5.86 14.88 12.26
CA LYS A 184 -6.48 16.20 12.05
C LYS A 184 -6.35 16.70 10.59
N GLN A 185 -5.57 16.01 9.77
CA GLN A 185 -5.48 16.32 8.34
C GLN A 185 -6.76 15.85 7.65
N ARG A 186 -7.44 16.78 6.97
CA ARG A 186 -8.62 16.43 6.17
C ARG A 186 -8.19 15.74 4.89
N HIS A 187 -8.97 14.74 4.48
CA HIS A 187 -8.72 14.00 3.25
C HIS A 187 -9.13 14.83 2.04
N TYR A 188 -8.41 14.64 0.95
CA TYR A 188 -8.64 15.29 -0.34
C TYR A 188 -8.60 16.83 -0.29
N GLU A 189 -7.88 17.37 0.70
CA GLU A 189 -7.52 18.78 0.82
C GLU A 189 -5.99 18.93 0.79
N PRO A 190 -5.45 20.09 0.42
CA PRO A 190 -4.01 20.34 0.50
C PRO A 190 -3.44 19.96 1.87
N GLY A 191 -2.27 19.32 1.86
CA GLY A 191 -1.57 18.92 3.08
C GLY A 191 -1.14 20.14 3.89
N ASP A 192 -1.38 20.10 5.20
CA ASP A 192 -0.94 21.12 6.15
C ASP A 192 0.39 20.71 6.78
N GLU A 193 1.44 21.50 6.56
CA GLU A 193 2.79 21.24 7.08
C GLU A 193 2.80 21.10 8.62
N GLY A 194 1.95 21.84 9.33
CA GLY A 194 1.82 21.77 10.79
C GLY A 194 1.22 20.45 11.29
N LYS A 195 0.68 19.62 10.40
CA LYS A 195 0.08 18.31 10.70
C LYS A 195 0.93 17.14 10.24
N VAL A 196 2.06 17.38 9.58
CA VAL A 196 2.97 16.33 9.11
C VAL A 196 3.66 15.66 10.29
N LEU A 197 3.52 14.34 10.39
CA LEU A 197 4.21 13.49 11.36
C LEU A 197 5.56 13.00 10.84
N HIS A 198 5.66 12.80 9.53
CA HIS A 198 6.88 12.35 8.87
C HIS A 198 6.81 12.65 7.37
N SER A 199 7.92 13.08 6.77
CA SER A 199 8.08 13.20 5.33
C SER A 199 9.16 12.23 4.86
N PHE A 200 8.79 11.31 3.99
CA PHE A 200 9.69 10.28 3.48
C PHE A 200 10.13 10.61 2.04
N GLN A 201 11.42 10.91 1.87
CA GLN A 201 12.04 11.00 0.54
C GLN A 201 12.58 9.60 0.14
N PRO A 202 12.03 8.99 -0.91
CA PRO A 202 12.42 7.64 -1.31
C PRO A 202 13.77 7.58 -2.03
N LYS A 203 14.38 6.39 -2.00
CA LYS A 203 15.44 5.96 -2.91
C LYS A 203 14.94 4.81 -3.78
N ALA A 204 15.54 4.65 -4.97
CA ALA A 204 15.19 3.57 -5.86
C ALA A 204 15.39 2.22 -5.17
N GLY A 205 14.36 1.37 -5.21
CA GLY A 205 14.36 0.05 -4.59
C GLY A 205 13.92 0.01 -3.13
N ASP A 206 13.57 1.15 -2.52
CA ASP A 206 12.95 1.15 -1.20
C ASP A 206 11.54 0.58 -1.23
N ALA A 207 11.18 -0.16 -0.18
CA ALA A 207 9.80 -0.54 0.10
C ALA A 207 9.32 0.10 1.40
N LEU A 208 8.37 1.02 1.30
CA LEU A 208 7.66 1.61 2.43
C LEU A 208 6.44 0.76 2.76
N ILE A 209 6.38 0.28 4.00
CA ILE A 209 5.30 -0.55 4.54
C ILE A 209 4.64 0.21 5.67
N PHE A 210 3.34 0.40 5.61
CA PHE A 210 2.59 1.16 6.61
C PHE A 210 1.14 0.69 6.72
N ASN A 211 0.52 0.88 7.88
CA ASN A 211 -0.90 0.62 8.06
C ASN A 211 -1.73 1.48 7.09
N SER A 212 -2.59 0.88 6.27
CA SER A 212 -3.24 1.57 5.15
C SER A 212 -4.18 2.72 5.55
N LYS A 213 -4.60 2.76 6.83
CA LYS A 213 -5.42 3.84 7.40
C LYS A 213 -4.61 4.93 8.12
N ILE A 214 -3.30 5.03 7.86
CA ILE A 214 -2.54 6.24 8.22
C ILE A 214 -2.75 7.27 7.11
N THR A 215 -3.20 8.48 7.47
CA THR A 215 -3.38 9.58 6.51
C THR A 215 -2.04 9.96 5.88
N HIS A 216 -1.96 9.88 4.55
CA HIS A 216 -0.74 10.15 3.80
C HIS A 216 -1.02 10.76 2.43
N ASP A 217 -0.01 11.36 1.82
CA ASP A 217 -0.10 11.95 0.49
C ASP A 217 1.10 11.54 -0.39
N GLY A 218 0.99 11.86 -1.69
CA GLY A 218 2.14 11.96 -2.57
C GLY A 218 2.34 13.42 -2.91
N ALA A 219 3.37 14.03 -2.32
CA ALA A 219 3.71 15.43 -2.56
C ALA A 219 3.90 15.71 -4.05
N MET A 220 3.73 16.98 -4.43
CA MET A 220 3.92 17.40 -5.81
C MET A 220 5.33 17.03 -6.31
N LEU A 221 5.37 16.39 -7.48
CA LEU A 221 6.61 16.18 -8.21
C LEU A 221 7.00 17.50 -8.89
N LEU A 222 8.19 18.02 -8.62
CA LEU A 222 8.63 19.31 -9.14
C LEU A 222 9.32 19.14 -10.50
N SER A 223 10.16 18.12 -10.63
CA SER A 223 10.90 17.81 -11.85
C SER A 223 11.17 16.32 -11.96
N GLY A 224 11.52 15.86 -13.17
CA GLY A 224 11.72 14.45 -13.47
C GLY A 224 10.42 13.67 -13.55
N ARG A 225 10.53 12.35 -13.35
CA ARG A 225 9.41 11.41 -13.39
C ARG A 225 9.55 10.42 -12.25
N LYS A 226 8.45 10.08 -11.59
CA LYS A 226 8.44 9.15 -10.45
C LYS A 226 7.60 7.92 -10.76
N TYR A 227 8.14 6.75 -10.45
CA TYR A 227 7.47 5.46 -10.55
C TYR A 227 7.36 4.78 -9.18
N ILE A 228 6.18 4.27 -8.88
CA ILE A 228 5.92 3.44 -7.70
C ILE A 228 5.15 2.19 -8.07
N MET A 229 5.41 1.08 -7.41
CA MET A 229 4.63 -0.15 -7.49
C MET A 229 4.00 -0.46 -6.13
N ARG A 230 2.68 -0.60 -6.10
CA ARG A 230 1.93 -0.81 -4.86
C ARG A 230 1.16 -2.13 -4.87
N SER A 231 1.18 -2.82 -3.75
CA SER A 231 0.27 -3.90 -3.37
C SER A 231 -0.06 -3.76 -1.87
N GLU A 232 -0.78 -4.72 -1.30
CA GLU A 232 -1.17 -4.73 0.09
C GLU A 232 -0.74 -6.04 0.76
N VAL A 233 -0.29 -5.98 2.03
CA VAL A 233 0.01 -7.16 2.84
C VAL A 233 -1.28 -7.74 3.37
N MET A 234 -1.55 -8.99 3.01
CA MET A 234 -2.73 -9.76 3.41
C MET A 234 -2.52 -10.39 4.78
N TYR A 235 -3.58 -10.41 5.57
CA TYR A 235 -3.60 -10.97 6.91
C TYR A 235 -4.81 -11.88 7.12
N SER A 236 -4.59 -12.97 7.86
CA SER A 236 -5.67 -13.86 8.29
C SER A 236 -5.84 -13.85 9.81
N GLN A 237 -7.09 -13.92 10.27
CA GLN A 237 -7.42 -13.92 11.70
C GLN A 237 -7.15 -15.30 12.33
N GLU A 238 -6.57 -15.30 13.54
CA GLU A 238 -6.34 -16.50 14.36
C GLU A 238 -7.63 -17.29 14.62
N GLY A 239 -7.53 -18.63 14.67
CA GLY A 239 -8.67 -19.51 14.97
C GLY A 239 -9.61 -19.80 13.79
N TYR A 240 -9.40 -19.17 12.63
CA TYR A 240 -10.14 -19.43 11.39
C TYR A 240 -9.24 -20.01 10.27
N GLY A 241 -8.07 -20.54 10.63
CA GLY A 241 -7.19 -21.32 9.75
C GLY A 241 -7.70 -22.74 9.54
N GLY A 242 -8.91 -22.90 9.00
CA GLY A 242 -9.39 -24.16 8.45
C GLY A 242 -8.94 -24.29 7.00
N THR A 243 -8.41 -25.46 6.63
CA THR A 243 -8.03 -25.82 5.26
C THR A 243 -9.02 -25.32 4.22
N CYS A 244 -8.48 -24.78 3.13
CA CYS A 244 -9.21 -24.31 1.96
C CYS A 244 -10.08 -25.45 1.37
N SER A 245 -11.33 -25.58 1.84
CA SER A 245 -12.32 -26.53 1.30
C SER A 245 -13.75 -26.10 1.65
N SER A 246 -14.05 -24.82 1.51
CA SER A 246 -15.42 -24.31 1.50
C SER A 246 -15.64 -23.57 0.18
N PRO A 247 -16.70 -23.89 -0.60
CA PRO A 247 -17.01 -23.13 -1.81
C PRO A 247 -17.21 -21.65 -1.44
N PRO A 248 -16.93 -20.71 -2.36
CA PRO A 248 -17.04 -19.29 -2.08
C PRO A 248 -18.43 -19.00 -1.53
N GLN A 249 -18.48 -18.65 -0.24
CA GLN A 249 -19.68 -18.04 0.31
C GLN A 249 -19.90 -16.75 -0.49
N LYS A 250 -21.17 -16.49 -0.83
CA LYS A 250 -21.59 -15.32 -1.62
C LYS A 250 -20.77 -14.09 -1.19
N PRO A 251 -20.29 -13.27 -2.14
CA PRO A 251 -19.52 -12.08 -1.81
C PRO A 251 -20.25 -11.34 -0.70
N VAL A 252 -19.56 -11.21 0.44
CA VAL A 252 -20.03 -10.30 1.48
C VAL A 252 -20.10 -8.96 0.78
N PRO A 253 -21.26 -8.28 0.75
CA PRO A 253 -21.35 -6.96 0.15
C PRO A 253 -20.20 -6.14 0.73
N PRO A 254 -19.50 -5.34 -0.08
CA PRO A 254 -18.43 -4.50 0.44
C PRO A 254 -18.99 -3.80 1.68
N ASP A 255 -18.29 -3.93 2.81
CA ASP A 255 -18.48 -2.98 3.91
C ASP A 255 -18.52 -1.62 3.23
N HIS A 256 -19.58 -0.84 3.48
CA HIS A 256 -19.69 0.51 2.96
C HIS A 256 -18.54 1.33 3.55
N ASP A 257 -17.34 1.17 2.98
CA ASP A 257 -16.25 2.13 3.01
C ASP A 257 -16.75 3.32 2.19
N ILE A 258 -17.66 4.08 2.81
CA ILE A 258 -17.87 5.47 2.48
C ILE A 258 -16.52 6.13 2.70
N ASP A 259 -15.91 6.57 1.60
CA ASP A 259 -15.00 7.72 1.55
C ASP A 259 -14.66 8.13 0.11
N TRP A 260 -15.33 7.53 -0.88
CA TRP A 260 -15.49 8.17 -2.18
C TRP A 260 -16.78 7.69 -2.84
N ASP A 261 -17.84 8.45 -2.60
CA ASP A 261 -18.99 8.56 -3.49
C ASP A 261 -18.70 9.77 -4.41
N PRO A 262 -18.70 9.61 -5.74
CA PRO A 262 -18.53 10.75 -6.66
C PRO A 262 -19.61 11.83 -6.49
N ASP A 263 -20.74 11.50 -5.88
CA ASP A 263 -21.90 12.38 -5.67
C ASP A 263 -21.97 13.01 -4.26
N ASP A 264 -21.14 12.58 -3.30
CA ASP A 264 -21.12 13.12 -1.93
C ASP A 264 -20.16 14.32 -1.81
N VAL A 265 -20.48 15.35 -2.61
CA VAL A 265 -19.88 16.69 -2.52
C VAL A 265 -20.89 17.63 -1.86
N ASP A 266 -21.23 17.37 -0.60
CA ASP A 266 -21.85 18.39 0.23
C ASP A 266 -20.76 19.38 0.68
N LEU A 267 -20.46 20.31 -0.22
CA LEU A 267 -19.74 21.55 0.05
C LEU A 267 -20.62 22.42 0.95
N LYS A 268 -20.21 22.56 2.22
CA LYS A 268 -20.43 23.77 3.00
C LYS A 268 -19.10 24.25 3.58
#